data_AF-A0A2E5NY63-F1
#
_entry.id   AF-A0A2E5NY63-F1
#
_cell.length_a   1.000
_cell.length_b   1.000
_cell.length_c   1.000
_cell.angle_alpha   90.00
_cell.angle_beta   90.00
_cell.angle_gamma   90.00
#
_symmetry.space_group_name_H-M   'P 1'
#
loop_
_entity.id
_entity.type
_entity.pdbx_description
1 polymer ?
#
loop_
_entity_poly.entity_id
_entity_poly.type
_entity_poly.pdbx_seq_one_letter_code
_entity_poly.pdbx_strand_id
1 'polypeptide(L)'
;MPEITHDIDLSSVTHRPGQSQDLEVKRQRAWKRLSEEEKLWVIDAWELTGMIPSAPAFREMQNASDRVLYVLVGTEESLTPDELCYLMIARWFRNIDPATARAKMAQLVSQGYARYTGIGRTTATEVGLVKLEEMAKHHYGHAGGDDERRLDHRRTTSKSRVVDRGESDRSSFGDRSAPTGRFRKEIQNNRESNVRRDGPSR
;
A
#
# COMPACT_ATOMS: atom_id res chain seq x y z
N MET A 1 -37.60 7.52 -15.89
CA MET A 1 -36.71 6.35 -16.04
C MET A 1 -36.65 5.64 -14.70
N PRO A 2 -36.59 4.31 -14.66
CA PRO A 2 -36.49 3.58 -13.39
C PRO A 2 -35.20 4.00 -12.66
N GLU A 3 -35.28 4.18 -11.35
CA GLU A 3 -34.13 4.48 -10.51
C GLU A 3 -33.25 3.22 -10.40
N ILE A 4 -32.01 3.31 -10.88
CA ILE A 4 -31.04 2.22 -10.74
C ILE A 4 -30.56 2.23 -9.29
N THR A 5 -30.94 1.20 -8.55
CA THR A 5 -30.59 1.04 -7.13
C THR A 5 -29.56 -0.08 -6.98
N HIS A 6 -28.46 0.22 -6.30
CA HIS A 6 -27.51 -0.80 -5.85
C HIS A 6 -27.70 -1.01 -4.35
N ASP A 7 -28.23 -2.17 -3.96
CA ASP A 7 -28.67 -2.51 -2.60
C ASP A 7 -27.48 -2.85 -1.68
N ILE A 8 -26.58 -1.87 -1.53
CA ILE A 8 -25.46 -1.92 -0.59
C ILE A 8 -25.71 -0.91 0.51
N ASP A 9 -25.78 -1.40 1.74
CA ASP A 9 -25.80 -0.60 2.95
C ASP A 9 -24.53 -0.84 3.78
N LEU A 10 -23.75 0.22 3.98
CA LEU A 10 -22.54 0.20 4.80
C LEU A 10 -22.76 0.69 6.24
N SER A 11 -24.00 1.00 6.64
CA SER A 11 -24.33 1.56 7.96
C SER A 11 -23.96 0.63 9.13
N SER A 12 -23.96 -0.68 8.90
CA SER A 12 -23.67 -1.72 9.90
C SER A 12 -22.20 -2.14 9.94
N VAL A 13 -21.34 -1.58 9.07
CA VAL A 13 -19.93 -1.97 8.97
C VAL A 13 -19.18 -1.51 10.22
N THR A 14 -18.55 -2.46 10.92
CA THR A 14 -17.69 -2.14 12.06
C THR A 14 -16.41 -1.46 11.58
N HIS A 15 -16.26 -0.17 11.90
CA HIS A 15 -15.11 0.63 11.52
C HIS A 15 -13.82 0.12 12.17
N ARG A 16 -12.76 0.05 11.37
CA ARG A 16 -11.40 -0.30 11.80
C ARG A 16 -10.48 0.92 11.77
N PRO A 17 -9.34 0.89 12.50
CA PRO A 17 -8.35 1.95 12.44
C PRO A 17 -7.95 2.30 11.00
N GLY A 18 -8.01 3.59 10.66
CA GLY A 18 -7.69 4.11 9.32
C GLY A 18 -8.84 4.05 8.30
N GLN A 19 -10.03 3.58 8.66
CA GLN A 19 -11.23 3.72 7.84
C GLN A 19 -11.97 5.02 8.17
N SER A 20 -12.70 5.55 7.20
CA SER A 20 -13.61 6.66 7.43
C SER A 20 -14.75 6.21 8.36
N GLN A 21 -15.22 7.08 9.25
CA GLN A 21 -16.44 6.83 10.03
C GLN A 21 -17.71 7.02 9.17
N ASP A 22 -17.66 7.91 8.18
CA ASP A 22 -18.82 8.19 7.32
C ASP A 22 -18.82 7.36 6.01
N LEU A 23 -18.62 6.04 6.08
CA LEU A 23 -18.52 5.21 4.88
C LEU A 23 -19.80 5.21 4.05
N GLU A 24 -20.97 5.03 4.67
CA GLU A 24 -22.24 5.01 3.93
C GLU A 24 -22.55 6.35 3.28
N VAL A 25 -22.32 7.46 4.00
CA VAL A 25 -22.50 8.81 3.43
C VAL A 25 -21.57 9.02 2.22
N LYS A 26 -20.33 8.55 2.30
CA LYS A 26 -19.38 8.64 1.20
C LYS A 26 -19.76 7.73 0.03
N ARG A 27 -20.26 6.53 0.30
CA ARG A 27 -20.79 5.60 -0.71
C ARG A 27 -21.98 6.23 -1.45
N GLN A 28 -22.96 6.78 -0.73
CA GLN A 28 -24.11 7.47 -1.32
C GLN A 28 -23.69 8.66 -2.17
N ARG A 29 -22.73 9.47 -1.69
CA ARG A 29 -22.20 10.60 -2.47
C ARG A 29 -21.48 10.11 -3.73
N ALA A 30 -20.70 9.03 -3.63
CA ALA A 30 -20.04 8.43 -4.80
C ALA A 30 -21.08 7.91 -5.79
N TRP A 31 -22.11 7.18 -5.34
CA TRP A 31 -23.21 6.70 -6.18
C TRP A 31 -23.94 7.82 -6.92
N LYS A 32 -24.18 8.95 -6.23
CA LYS A 32 -24.83 10.13 -6.82
C LYS A 32 -24.00 10.85 -7.88
N ARG A 33 -22.68 10.65 -7.91
CA ARG A 33 -21.80 11.23 -8.95
C ARG A 33 -21.78 10.41 -10.22
N LEU A 34 -22.08 9.11 -10.14
CA LEU A 34 -22.11 8.23 -11.29
C LEU A 34 -23.28 8.57 -12.20
N SER A 35 -23.02 8.61 -13.49
CA SER A 35 -24.06 8.59 -14.52
C SER A 35 -24.82 7.26 -14.50
N GLU A 36 -26.01 7.20 -15.12
CA GLU A 36 -26.78 5.95 -15.18
C GLU A 36 -26.04 4.82 -15.91
N GLU A 37 -25.24 5.16 -16.93
CA GLU A 37 -24.37 4.20 -17.63
C GLU A 37 -23.28 3.64 -16.69
N GLU A 38 -22.62 4.51 -15.92
CA GLU A 38 -21.60 4.10 -14.94
C GLU A 38 -22.22 3.27 -13.79
N LYS A 39 -23.47 3.55 -13.41
CA LYS A 39 -24.18 2.74 -12.40
C LYS A 39 -24.43 1.32 -12.90
N LEU A 40 -24.90 1.15 -14.13
CA LEU A 40 -25.06 -0.17 -14.75
C LEU A 40 -23.72 -0.90 -14.79
N TRP A 41 -22.67 -0.21 -15.26
CA TRP A 41 -21.34 -0.78 -15.33
C TRP A 41 -20.82 -1.25 -13.97
N VAL A 42 -21.02 -0.46 -12.93
CA VAL A 42 -20.60 -0.80 -11.57
C VAL A 42 -21.33 -2.02 -11.02
N ILE A 43 -22.62 -2.19 -11.35
CA ILE A 43 -23.40 -3.37 -10.94
C ILE A 43 -22.84 -4.62 -11.61
N ASP A 44 -22.59 -4.56 -12.92
CA ASP A 44 -22.01 -5.69 -13.67
C ASP A 44 -20.60 -6.01 -13.16
N ALA A 45 -19.75 -4.98 -12.99
CA ALA A 45 -18.41 -5.13 -12.47
C ALA A 45 -18.41 -5.69 -11.03
N TRP A 46 -19.40 -5.36 -10.21
CA TRP A 46 -19.50 -5.85 -8.84
C TRP A 46 -19.64 -7.38 -8.76
N GLU A 47 -20.42 -7.98 -9.66
CA GLU A 47 -20.58 -9.43 -9.73
C GLU A 47 -19.28 -10.14 -10.13
N LEU A 48 -18.50 -9.50 -11.00
CA LEU A 48 -17.19 -9.98 -11.45
C LEU A 48 -16.07 -9.71 -10.45
N THR A 49 -16.25 -8.73 -9.55
CA THR A 49 -15.23 -8.29 -8.61
C THR A 49 -14.97 -9.35 -7.53
N GLY A 50 -13.96 -10.18 -7.79
CA GLY A 50 -13.52 -11.25 -6.91
C GLY A 50 -12.35 -10.86 -6.00
N MET A 51 -12.05 -11.72 -5.03
CA MET A 51 -10.73 -11.72 -4.41
C MET A 51 -9.73 -12.30 -5.42
N ILE A 52 -8.58 -11.66 -5.58
CA ILE A 52 -7.48 -12.19 -6.40
C ILE A 52 -6.65 -13.14 -5.51
N PRO A 53 -6.69 -14.48 -5.71
CA PRO A 53 -6.06 -15.43 -4.79
C PRO A 53 -4.53 -15.33 -4.77
N SER A 54 -3.92 -14.89 -5.88
CA SER A 54 -2.47 -14.77 -6.03
C SER A 54 -1.90 -13.43 -5.53
N ALA A 55 -2.76 -12.48 -5.14
CA ALA A 55 -2.34 -11.16 -4.65
C ALA A 55 -2.47 -11.06 -3.11
N PRO A 56 -1.74 -10.13 -2.46
CA PRO A 56 -1.95 -9.84 -1.03
C PRO A 56 -3.38 -9.42 -0.77
N ALA A 57 -3.85 -9.62 0.47
CA ALA A 57 -5.15 -9.12 0.84
C ALA A 57 -5.18 -7.59 0.67
N PHE A 58 -6.26 -7.04 0.11
CA PHE A 58 -6.39 -5.60 -0.14
C PHE A 58 -6.06 -4.73 1.09
N ARG A 59 -6.38 -5.23 2.29
CA ARG A 59 -6.10 -4.57 3.57
C ARG A 59 -4.60 -4.39 3.88
N GLU A 60 -3.75 -5.25 3.34
CA GLU A 60 -2.29 -5.24 3.56
C GLU A 60 -1.59 -4.21 2.65
N MET A 61 -2.31 -3.66 1.67
CA MET A 61 -1.78 -2.67 0.74
C MET A 61 -1.61 -1.30 1.38
N GLN A 62 -0.36 -0.90 1.55
CA GLN A 62 0.02 0.36 2.20
C GLN A 62 -0.28 1.58 1.30
N ASN A 63 0.05 1.49 0.01
CA ASN A 63 -0.02 2.63 -0.90
C ASN A 63 -1.37 2.71 -1.64
N ALA A 64 -1.77 3.94 -1.96
CA ALA A 64 -2.99 4.17 -2.75
C ALA A 64 -2.87 3.60 -4.18
N SER A 65 -1.70 3.68 -4.81
CA SER A 65 -1.49 3.16 -6.16
C SER A 65 -1.68 1.65 -6.24
N ASP A 66 -1.20 0.89 -5.25
CA ASP A 66 -1.32 -0.57 -5.23
C ASP A 66 -2.78 -1.00 -4.98
N ARG A 67 -3.51 -0.25 -4.13
CA ARG A 67 -4.96 -0.46 -3.95
C ARG A 67 -5.74 -0.19 -5.25
N VAL A 68 -5.42 0.90 -5.95
CA VAL A 68 -6.03 1.20 -7.25
C VAL A 68 -5.74 0.09 -8.26
N LEU A 69 -4.50 -0.41 -8.30
CA LEU A 69 -4.13 -1.53 -9.16
C LEU A 69 -4.91 -2.81 -8.81
N TYR A 70 -5.07 -3.12 -7.52
CA TYR A 70 -5.85 -4.28 -7.09
C TYR A 70 -7.31 -4.21 -7.55
N VAL A 71 -7.94 -3.04 -7.44
CA VAL A 71 -9.32 -2.88 -7.94
C VAL A 71 -9.37 -3.11 -9.45
N LEU A 72 -8.47 -2.50 -10.21
CA LEU A 72 -8.42 -2.64 -11.68
C LEU A 72 -8.18 -4.09 -12.13
N VAL A 73 -7.35 -4.85 -11.41
CA VAL A 73 -7.10 -6.27 -11.70
C VAL A 73 -8.31 -7.11 -11.30
N GLY A 74 -8.88 -6.86 -10.12
CA GLY A 74 -9.95 -7.68 -9.57
C GLY A 74 -11.29 -7.52 -10.26
N THR A 75 -11.50 -6.42 -10.98
CA THR A 75 -12.70 -6.19 -11.79
C THR A 75 -12.59 -6.79 -13.19
N GLU A 76 -11.38 -7.06 -13.68
CA GLU A 76 -11.02 -7.46 -15.07
C GLU A 76 -11.50 -6.52 -16.19
N GLU A 77 -12.39 -5.58 -15.85
CA GLU A 77 -13.01 -4.61 -16.72
C GLU A 77 -12.31 -3.25 -16.67
N SER A 78 -12.59 -2.43 -17.68
CA SER A 78 -12.14 -1.03 -17.65
C SER A 78 -12.99 -0.20 -16.70
N LEU A 79 -12.38 0.72 -15.94
CA LEU A 79 -13.06 1.59 -14.98
C LEU A 79 -12.79 3.07 -15.22
N THR A 80 -13.76 3.93 -14.93
CA THR A 80 -13.55 5.38 -14.71
C THR A 80 -13.03 5.63 -13.29
N PRO A 81 -12.45 6.82 -13.02
CA PRO A 81 -12.05 7.18 -11.66
C PRO A 81 -13.22 7.18 -10.66
N ASP A 82 -14.42 7.59 -11.08
CA ASP A 82 -15.59 7.65 -10.19
C ASP A 82 -16.15 6.25 -9.89
N GLU A 83 -16.22 5.37 -10.89
CA GLU A 83 -16.56 3.95 -10.71
C GLU A 83 -15.60 3.27 -9.72
N LEU A 84 -14.28 3.49 -9.90
CA LEU A 84 -13.25 2.95 -9.01
C LEU A 84 -13.40 3.48 -7.58
N CYS A 85 -13.65 4.79 -7.42
CA CYS A 85 -13.92 5.40 -6.11
C CYS A 85 -15.10 4.70 -5.41
N TYR A 86 -16.19 4.46 -6.14
CA TYR A 86 -17.36 3.78 -5.59
C TYR A 86 -17.03 2.35 -5.15
N LEU A 87 -16.41 1.55 -6.03
CA LEU A 87 -16.05 0.16 -5.74
C LEU A 87 -15.09 0.06 -4.54
N MET A 88 -14.10 0.96 -4.44
CA MET A 88 -13.19 1.05 -3.29
C MET A 88 -13.92 1.23 -1.95
N ILE A 89 -14.98 2.04 -1.93
CA ILE A 89 -15.79 2.26 -0.73
C ILE A 89 -16.71 1.06 -0.48
N ALA A 90 -17.46 0.65 -1.50
CA ALA A 90 -18.51 -0.35 -1.41
C ALA A 90 -18.00 -1.75 -1.05
N ARG A 91 -16.86 -2.17 -1.63
CA ARG A 91 -16.33 -3.53 -1.44
C ARG A 91 -15.25 -3.61 -0.38
N TRP A 92 -14.38 -2.61 -0.34
CA TRP A 92 -13.16 -2.65 0.46
C TRP A 92 -13.10 -1.59 1.57
N PHE A 93 -14.17 -0.80 1.74
CA PHE A 93 -14.32 0.18 2.81
C PHE A 93 -13.17 1.20 2.87
N ARG A 94 -12.60 1.54 1.71
CA ARG A 94 -11.55 2.55 1.57
C ARG A 94 -12.05 3.69 0.71
N ASN A 95 -11.88 4.90 1.23
CA ASN A 95 -12.19 6.11 0.48
C ASN A 95 -10.95 6.59 -0.29
N ILE A 96 -11.17 7.01 -1.52
CA ILE A 96 -10.19 7.75 -2.33
C ILE A 96 -10.93 8.88 -3.06
N ASP A 97 -10.31 10.04 -3.15
CA ASP A 97 -10.86 11.17 -3.90
C ASP A 97 -10.73 10.93 -5.42
N PRO A 98 -11.71 11.32 -6.26
CA PRO A 98 -11.65 11.11 -7.70
C PRO A 98 -10.42 11.70 -8.40
N ALA A 99 -9.94 12.87 -7.97
CA ALA A 99 -8.72 13.46 -8.55
C ALA A 99 -7.49 12.62 -8.17
N THR A 100 -7.46 12.08 -6.95
CA THR A 100 -6.40 11.16 -6.51
C THR A 100 -6.47 9.83 -7.25
N ALA A 101 -7.66 9.26 -7.42
CA ALA A 101 -7.88 8.04 -8.20
C ALA A 101 -7.38 8.22 -9.63
N ARG A 102 -7.78 9.31 -10.30
CA ARG A 102 -7.31 9.66 -11.64
C ARG A 102 -5.79 9.78 -11.72
N ALA A 103 -5.17 10.48 -10.77
CA ALA A 103 -3.72 10.62 -10.71
C ALA A 103 -3.02 9.27 -10.53
N LYS A 104 -3.56 8.38 -9.69
CA LYS A 104 -2.99 7.03 -9.49
C LYS A 104 -3.19 6.11 -10.68
N MET A 105 -4.34 6.18 -11.36
CA MET A 105 -4.56 5.45 -12.61
C MET A 105 -3.58 5.91 -13.69
N ALA A 106 -3.40 7.22 -13.87
CA ALA A 106 -2.41 7.76 -14.79
C ALA A 106 -0.97 7.33 -14.44
N GLN A 107 -0.63 7.30 -13.14
CA GLN A 107 0.66 6.78 -12.68
C GLN A 107 0.85 5.30 -13.08
N LEU A 108 -0.16 4.44 -12.86
CA LEU A 108 -0.09 3.03 -13.23
C LEU A 108 0.03 2.83 -14.74
N VAL A 109 -0.63 3.68 -15.54
CA VAL A 109 -0.49 3.67 -17.00
C VAL A 109 0.93 4.03 -17.41
N SER A 110 1.52 5.08 -16.82
CA SER A 110 2.92 5.46 -17.11
C SER A 110 3.94 4.38 -16.75
N GLN A 111 3.60 3.52 -15.77
CA GLN A 111 4.43 2.40 -15.33
C GLN A 111 4.19 1.10 -16.11
N GLY A 112 3.23 1.09 -17.05
CA GLY A 112 2.87 -0.09 -17.82
C GLY A 112 2.06 -1.15 -17.05
N TYR A 113 1.59 -0.85 -15.84
CA TYR A 113 0.75 -1.76 -15.06
C TYR A 113 -0.74 -1.68 -15.45
N ALA A 114 -1.14 -0.59 -16.09
CA ALA A 114 -2.49 -0.37 -16.59
C ALA A 114 -2.44 0.26 -17.99
N ARG A 115 -3.57 0.29 -18.70
CA ARG A 115 -3.70 0.95 -20.00
C ARG A 115 -5.05 1.64 -20.16
N TYR A 116 -5.08 2.69 -20.96
CA TYR A 116 -6.32 3.33 -21.37
C TYR A 116 -7.02 2.47 -22.44
N THR A 117 -8.34 2.31 -22.32
CA THR A 117 -9.16 1.54 -23.27
C THR A 117 -10.14 2.43 -24.06
N GLY A 118 -10.57 3.54 -23.48
CA GLY A 118 -11.52 4.50 -24.04
C GLY A 118 -11.46 5.84 -23.30
N ILE A 119 -12.42 6.74 -23.56
CA ILE A 119 -12.43 8.09 -22.96
C ILE A 119 -12.51 7.97 -21.43
N GLY A 120 -11.40 8.27 -20.76
CA GLY A 120 -11.32 8.28 -19.29
C GLY A 120 -11.36 6.91 -18.61
N ARG A 121 -11.35 5.79 -19.36
CA ARG A 121 -11.41 4.43 -18.82
C ARG A 121 -10.04 3.77 -18.81
N THR A 122 -9.75 3.04 -17.75
CA THR A 122 -8.46 2.35 -17.55
C THR A 122 -8.72 0.91 -17.13
N THR A 123 -7.97 -0.03 -17.70
CA THR A 123 -7.97 -1.45 -17.28
C THR A 123 -6.56 -1.86 -16.85
N ALA A 124 -6.45 -2.88 -16.02
CA ALA A 124 -5.15 -3.46 -15.69
C ALA A 124 -4.53 -4.19 -16.90
N THR A 125 -3.22 -4.37 -16.85
CA THR A 125 -2.48 -5.21 -17.81
C THR A 125 -2.01 -6.48 -17.11
N GLU A 126 -1.57 -7.47 -17.89
CA GLU A 126 -0.91 -8.67 -17.37
C GLU A 126 0.30 -8.33 -16.49
N VAL A 127 1.09 -7.31 -16.86
CA VAL A 127 2.22 -6.82 -16.05
C VAL A 127 1.75 -6.29 -14.69
N GLY A 128 0.58 -5.66 -14.65
CA GLY A 128 -0.05 -5.20 -13.42
C GLY A 128 -0.45 -6.35 -12.48
N LEU A 129 -0.98 -7.45 -13.03
CA LEU A 129 -1.26 -8.67 -12.26
C LEU A 129 0.05 -9.26 -11.71
N VAL A 130 1.08 -9.43 -12.54
CA VAL A 130 2.39 -9.97 -12.12
C VAL A 130 2.97 -9.15 -10.96
N LYS A 131 2.90 -7.82 -11.01
CA LYS A 131 3.32 -6.96 -9.89
C LYS A 131 2.57 -7.30 -8.60
N LEU A 132 1.25 -7.49 -8.64
CA LEU A 132 0.50 -7.86 -7.45
C LEU A 132 0.92 -9.22 -6.90
N GLU A 133 1.19 -10.19 -7.77
CA GLU A 133 1.66 -11.52 -7.36
C GLU A 133 3.06 -11.48 -6.75
N GLU A 134 3.96 -10.65 -7.28
CA GLU A 134 5.29 -10.43 -6.69
C GLU A 134 5.20 -9.82 -5.30
N MET A 135 4.28 -8.88 -5.08
CA MET A 135 4.03 -8.35 -3.73
C MET A 135 3.59 -9.46 -2.76
N ALA A 136 2.74 -10.40 -3.19
CA ALA A 136 2.34 -11.53 -2.36
C ALA A 136 3.55 -12.39 -1.96
N LYS A 137 4.45 -12.67 -2.90
CA LYS A 137 5.69 -13.43 -2.64
C LYS A 137 6.57 -12.75 -1.59
N HIS A 138 6.68 -11.42 -1.61
CA HIS A 138 7.43 -10.70 -0.58
C HIS A 138 6.73 -10.70 0.79
N HIS A 139 5.39 -10.63 0.82
CA HIS A 139 4.61 -10.65 2.05
C HIS A 139 4.58 -12.02 2.73
N TYR A 140 4.48 -13.11 1.96
CA TYR A 140 4.43 -14.48 2.49
C TYR A 140 5.80 -15.17 2.55
N GLY A 141 6.75 -14.80 1.68
CA GLY A 141 8.10 -15.36 1.64
C GLY A 141 9.00 -14.95 2.81
N HIS A 142 8.67 -13.86 3.52
CA HIS A 142 9.38 -13.48 4.75
C HIS A 142 8.87 -14.23 6.00
N ALA A 143 7.79 -15.01 5.88
CA ALA A 143 7.19 -15.73 7.00
C ALA A 143 7.61 -17.21 7.10
N GLY A 144 8.52 -17.71 6.25
CA GLY A 144 8.87 -19.14 6.23
C GLY A 144 10.11 -19.51 5.44
N GLY A 145 11.21 -18.76 5.59
CA GLY A 145 12.44 -18.96 4.80
C GLY A 145 13.72 -18.90 5.62
N ASP A 146 13.79 -19.63 6.74
CA ASP A 146 15.06 -19.89 7.44
C ASP A 146 15.06 -21.29 8.11
N ASP A 147 14.42 -22.26 7.47
CA ASP A 147 14.41 -23.67 7.93
C ASP A 147 14.76 -24.61 6.77
N GLU A 148 15.87 -24.33 6.09
CA GLU A 148 16.57 -25.33 5.31
C GLU A 148 18.04 -25.37 5.73
N ARG A 149 18.46 -26.57 6.16
CA ARG A 149 19.83 -27.09 6.35
C ARG A 149 20.36 -27.15 7.79
N ARG A 150 19.58 -27.74 8.71
CA ARG A 150 20.16 -28.65 9.73
C ARG A 150 19.83 -30.09 9.38
N LEU A 151 20.52 -30.60 8.35
CA LEU A 151 20.66 -32.05 8.19
C LEU A 151 21.71 -32.52 9.19
N ASP A 152 21.24 -33.12 10.27
CA ASP A 152 22.04 -33.82 11.26
C ASP A 152 22.86 -34.93 10.61
N HIS A 153 24.14 -34.66 10.36
CA HIS A 153 25.13 -35.71 10.13
C HIS A 153 25.70 -36.18 11.46
N ARG A 154 24.87 -36.94 12.17
CA ARG A 154 25.30 -37.79 13.29
C ARG A 154 26.13 -38.95 12.74
N ARG A 155 27.46 -38.78 12.69
CA ARG A 155 28.40 -39.90 12.55
C ARG A 155 29.47 -39.84 13.63
N THR A 156 29.20 -40.61 14.68
CA THR A 156 30.12 -41.31 15.59
C THR A 156 31.62 -41.20 15.27
N THR A 157 32.42 -40.73 16.24
CA THR A 157 33.54 -41.50 16.82
C THR A 157 33.92 -40.95 18.20
N SER A 158 33.80 -41.80 19.20
CA SER A 158 34.38 -41.66 20.53
C SER A 158 35.91 -41.71 20.47
N LYS A 159 36.61 -40.76 21.09
CA LYS A 159 37.85 -41.03 21.85
C LYS A 159 38.35 -39.80 22.63
N SER A 160 38.33 -40.00 23.94
CA SER A 160 39.13 -39.36 24.99
C SER A 160 40.50 -38.84 24.52
N ARG A 161 40.82 -37.60 24.93
CA ARG A 161 42.10 -37.30 25.59
C ARG A 161 42.06 -36.00 26.38
N VAL A 162 42.25 -36.14 27.68
CA VAL A 162 42.62 -35.09 28.64
C VAL A 162 43.97 -34.46 28.22
N VAL A 163 44.07 -33.14 28.27
CA VAL A 163 45.33 -32.43 28.54
C VAL A 163 45.01 -31.14 29.30
N ASP A 164 45.43 -31.15 30.56
CA ASP A 164 45.61 -30.04 31.46
C ASP A 164 46.98 -29.39 31.19
N ARG A 165 47.04 -28.07 30.99
CA ARG A 165 48.18 -27.19 31.31
C ARG A 165 47.99 -25.76 30.83
N GLY A 166 48.11 -24.82 31.77
CA GLY A 166 48.91 -23.61 31.57
C GLY A 166 48.16 -22.30 31.61
N GLU A 167 48.07 -21.72 32.80
CA GLU A 167 48.07 -20.26 32.99
C GLU A 167 49.25 -19.63 32.22
N SER A 168 49.00 -18.52 31.52
CA SER A 168 50.01 -17.53 31.21
C SER A 168 49.34 -16.19 30.91
N ASP A 169 49.63 -15.24 31.80
CA ASP A 169 49.37 -13.82 31.67
C ASP A 169 49.95 -13.21 30.38
N ARG A 170 49.25 -12.18 29.89
CA ARG A 170 49.64 -11.18 28.85
C ARG A 170 49.25 -11.51 27.41
N SER A 171 48.09 -11.02 27.00
CA SER A 171 47.90 -10.45 25.67
C SER A 171 46.86 -9.33 25.74
N SER A 172 47.34 -8.09 25.64
CA SER A 172 46.55 -6.87 25.48
C SER A 172 46.48 -6.57 23.99
N PHE A 173 45.28 -6.50 23.41
CA PHE A 173 44.94 -5.55 22.34
C PHE A 173 43.44 -5.65 22.00
N GLY A 174 42.68 -4.57 22.22
CA GLY A 174 41.39 -4.37 21.56
C GLY A 174 40.19 -4.02 22.43
N ASP A 175 40.36 -3.25 23.50
CA ASP A 175 39.25 -2.55 24.17
C ASP A 175 38.71 -1.43 23.26
N ARG A 176 37.43 -1.50 22.90
CA ARG A 176 36.62 -0.35 22.48
C ARG A 176 35.20 -0.50 23.02
N SER A 177 35.12 -0.44 24.35
CA SER A 177 33.93 -0.02 25.07
C SER A 177 33.40 1.31 24.51
N ALA A 178 32.11 1.36 24.18
CA ALA A 178 31.42 2.58 23.77
C ALA A 178 31.27 3.56 24.96
N PRO A 179 31.19 4.88 24.69
CA PRO A 179 30.42 5.74 25.56
C PRO A 179 29.33 6.53 24.82
N THR A 180 28.14 6.32 25.37
CA THR A 180 27.03 7.25 25.59
C THR A 180 27.37 8.76 25.58
N GLY A 181 26.49 9.58 24.99
CA GLY A 181 26.46 11.02 25.24
C GLY A 181 25.59 11.86 24.29
N ARG A 182 24.42 12.29 24.77
CA ARG A 182 23.60 13.36 24.17
C ARG A 182 24.30 14.71 24.35
N PHE A 183 24.38 15.55 23.31
CA PHE A 183 24.39 17.01 23.46
C PHE A 183 23.66 17.72 22.32
N ARG A 184 22.67 18.51 22.74
CA ARG A 184 21.83 19.45 21.99
C ARG A 184 22.64 20.71 21.65
N LYS A 185 22.46 21.28 20.45
CA LYS A 185 22.69 22.71 20.20
C LYS A 185 21.70 23.23 19.15
N GLU A 186 20.78 24.06 19.63
CA GLU A 186 19.97 24.98 18.84
C GLU A 186 20.89 26.03 18.20
N ILE A 187 20.55 26.45 16.98
CA ILE A 187 20.95 27.75 16.45
C ILE A 187 19.68 28.46 15.98
N GLN A 188 19.12 29.30 16.85
CA GLN A 188 18.38 30.49 16.47
C GLN A 188 19.36 31.66 16.45
N ASN A 189 19.41 32.42 15.35
CA ASN A 189 19.20 33.87 15.38
C ASN A 189 19.25 34.50 13.99
N ASN A 190 18.07 34.95 13.57
CA ASN A 190 17.74 36.36 13.32
C ASN A 190 18.81 37.27 12.68
N ARG A 191 18.56 37.68 11.43
CA ARG A 191 18.89 39.04 10.95
C ARG A 191 17.72 39.60 10.14
N GLU A 192 17.00 40.50 10.80
CA GLU A 192 16.20 41.55 10.18
C GLU A 192 17.08 42.47 9.32
N SER A 193 16.54 42.95 8.20
CA SER A 193 16.98 44.17 7.53
C SER A 193 15.81 44.75 6.75
N ASN A 194 15.03 45.55 7.46
CA ASN A 194 14.01 46.45 6.93
C ASN A 194 14.68 47.58 6.12
N VAL A 195 14.33 47.78 4.85
CA VAL A 195 14.42 49.11 4.20
C VAL A 195 13.26 49.29 3.21
N ARG A 196 12.39 50.24 3.54
CA ARG A 196 11.32 50.82 2.72
C ARG A 196 11.89 51.63 1.56
N ARG A 197 11.19 51.72 0.42
CA ARG A 197 11.14 52.95 -0.38
C ARG A 197 9.89 53.03 -1.27
N ASP A 198 9.42 54.27 -1.38
CA ASP A 198 8.13 54.81 -1.82
C ASP A 198 7.75 54.68 -3.30
N GLY A 199 6.42 54.73 -3.54
CA GLY A 199 5.75 55.53 -4.59
C GLY A 199 5.69 54.96 -6.02
N PRO A 200 4.64 55.30 -6.82
CA PRO A 200 4.16 56.68 -6.96
C PRO A 200 2.63 56.90 -6.94
N SER A 201 2.30 58.19 -6.82
CA SER A 201 0.98 58.81 -6.77
C SER A 201 0.21 58.82 -8.09
N ARG A 202 -1.12 58.87 -7.93
CA ARG A 202 -2.21 59.41 -8.78
C ARG A 202 -1.91 59.74 -10.23
#